data_AF-A0A7K2ZSW6-F1
#
_entry.id   AF-A0A7K2ZSW6-F1
#
_cell.length_a   1.000
_cell.length_b   1.000
_cell.length_c   1.000
_cell.angle_alpha   90.00
_cell.angle_beta   90.00
_cell.angle_gamma   90.00
#
_symmetry.space_group_name_H-M   'P 1'
#
loop_
_entity.id
_entity.type
_entity.pdbx_description
1 polymer ?
#
loop_
_entity_poly.entity_id
_entity_poly.type
_entity_poly.pdbx_seq_one_letter_code
_entity_poly.pdbx_strand_id
1 'polypeptide(L)'
;RRLERPDAQRRLAEAAGLAGDAAAMCLACGDRERALSLLELGRGVLLNRRSGIRADLADLYDADEDLARRFEEQRDALDRLDHPPLPLPSPPPQAEAGGRDRERRRDLEAELDIVVRMIRALPGQHGFLRPPSVPSLLAEAVHGPVVVVNVSGYRCDALLLGADGLRQVPLEGLDADELERAADVFHADVVTALDPRAAQDEVDAANARVTATLDLLWREVADPVLAELRATDPDTRVWWVPTGALCRLPLHAATAAGPLPGSTA
;
A
#
# COMPACT_ATOMS: atom_id res chain seq x y z
N ARG A 1 -19.72 13.81 -11.52
CA ARG A 1 -19.25 13.01 -12.68
C ARG A 1 -18.87 11.64 -12.14
N ARG A 2 -19.48 10.54 -12.59
CA ARG A 2 -18.91 9.20 -12.38
C ARG A 2 -17.45 9.30 -12.82
N LEU A 3 -16.51 9.06 -11.92
CA LEU A 3 -15.17 8.75 -12.34
C LEU A 3 -15.33 7.47 -13.16
N GLU A 4 -15.04 7.54 -14.44
CA GLU A 4 -14.86 6.31 -15.21
C GLU A 4 -13.84 5.46 -14.44
N ARG A 5 -14.01 4.14 -14.39
CA ARG A 5 -13.09 3.23 -13.69
C ARG A 5 -11.59 3.61 -13.87
N PRO A 6 -11.13 4.02 -15.07
CA PRO A 6 -9.76 4.52 -15.24
C PRO A 6 -9.41 5.79 -14.43
N ASP A 7 -10.30 6.78 -14.31
CA ASP A 7 -10.04 8.02 -13.55
C ASP A 7 -9.97 7.76 -12.04
N ALA A 8 -10.81 6.85 -11.53
CA ALA A 8 -10.76 6.46 -10.12
C ALA A 8 -9.48 5.66 -9.80
N GLN A 9 -9.06 4.77 -10.70
CA GLN A 9 -7.80 4.01 -10.57
C GLN A 9 -6.58 4.93 -10.62
N ARG A 10 -6.58 5.91 -11.52
CA ARG A 10 -5.49 6.88 -11.65
C ARG A 10 -5.34 7.75 -10.41
N ARG A 11 -6.44 8.27 -9.85
CA ARG A 11 -6.38 9.06 -8.61
C ARG A 11 -5.93 8.23 -7.41
N LEU A 12 -6.26 6.94 -7.36
CA LEU A 12 -5.77 6.02 -6.34
C LEU A 12 -4.27 5.73 -6.49
N ALA A 13 -3.79 5.55 -7.72
CA ALA A 13 -2.37 5.41 -8.01
C ALA A 13 -1.59 6.70 -7.64
N GLU A 14 -2.11 7.87 -7.99
CA GLU A 14 -1.56 9.17 -7.58
C GLU A 14 -1.52 9.30 -6.05
N ALA A 15 -2.58 8.91 -5.34
CA ALA A 15 -2.63 8.93 -3.87
C ALA A 15 -1.62 7.97 -3.22
N ALA A 16 -1.39 6.79 -3.81
CA ALA A 16 -0.39 5.84 -3.35
C ALA A 16 1.04 6.35 -3.58
N GLY A 17 1.31 6.96 -4.75
CA GLY A 17 2.57 7.63 -5.04
C GLY A 17 2.85 8.80 -4.09
N LEU A 18 1.83 9.62 -3.83
CA LEU A 18 1.91 10.73 -2.85
C LEU A 18 2.26 10.25 -1.44
N ALA A 19 1.73 9.11 -1.01
CA ALA A 19 2.08 8.54 0.30
C ALA A 19 3.54 8.08 0.35
N GLY A 20 4.04 7.44 -0.72
CA GLY A 20 5.43 7.02 -0.84
C GLY A 20 6.41 8.20 -0.87
N ASP A 21 6.08 9.26 -1.61
CA ASP A 21 6.89 10.48 -1.67
C ASP A 21 6.91 11.23 -0.34
N ALA A 22 5.76 11.34 0.32
CA ALA A 22 5.68 11.95 1.64
C ALA A 22 6.47 11.14 2.69
N ALA A 23 6.41 9.81 2.62
CA ALA A 23 7.21 8.93 3.47
C ALA A 23 8.71 9.12 3.21
N ALA A 24 9.13 9.19 1.94
CA ALA A 24 10.51 9.50 1.58
C ALA A 24 10.98 10.83 2.20
N MET A 25 10.17 11.89 2.15
CA MET A 25 10.52 13.16 2.81
C MET A 25 10.64 13.03 4.33
N CYS A 26 9.74 12.31 4.99
CA CYS A 26 9.84 12.05 6.43
C CYS A 26 11.12 11.27 6.80
N LEU A 27 11.48 10.28 5.98
CA LEU A 27 12.71 9.49 6.15
C LEU A 27 13.98 10.32 5.96
N ALA A 28 13.95 11.32 5.06
CA ALA A 28 15.02 12.31 4.93
C ALA A 28 15.20 13.18 6.18
N CYS A 29 14.12 13.45 6.91
CA CYS A 29 14.15 14.18 8.18
C CYS A 29 14.38 13.28 9.40
N GLY A 30 14.54 11.96 9.23
CA GLY A 30 14.71 11.00 10.32
C GLY A 30 13.42 10.62 11.07
N ASP A 31 12.24 11.03 10.58
CA ASP A 31 10.93 10.75 11.18
C ASP A 31 10.32 9.45 10.63
N ARG A 32 10.85 8.33 11.14
CA ARG A 32 10.48 6.96 10.73
C ARG A 32 9.03 6.62 11.07
N GLU A 33 8.54 7.05 12.23
CA GLU A 33 7.18 6.76 12.67
C GLU A 33 6.14 7.44 11.78
N ARG A 34 6.41 8.70 11.41
CA ARG A 34 5.55 9.43 10.49
C ARG A 34 5.57 8.84 9.10
N ALA A 35 6.74 8.42 8.61
CA ALA A 35 6.86 7.74 7.33
C ALA A 35 6.01 6.46 7.29
N LEU A 36 6.15 5.58 8.30
CA LEU A 36 5.35 4.35 8.41
C LEU A 36 3.85 4.66 8.47
N SER A 37 3.45 5.66 9.26
CA SER A 37 2.05 6.08 9.38
C SER A 37 1.46 6.56 8.04
N LEU A 38 2.25 7.27 7.24
CA LEU A 38 1.83 7.74 5.91
C LEU A 38 1.70 6.59 4.91
N LEU A 39 2.61 5.62 4.96
CA LEU A 39 2.54 4.41 4.13
C LEU A 39 1.30 3.59 4.46
N GLU A 40 1.01 3.37 5.75
CA GLU A 40 -0.20 2.65 6.18
C GLU A 40 -1.48 3.44 5.88
N LEU A 41 -1.45 4.77 5.95
CA LEU A 41 -2.56 5.60 5.49
C LEU A 41 -2.80 5.42 3.98
N GLY A 42 -1.74 5.47 3.17
CA GLY A 42 -1.82 5.25 1.72
C GLY A 42 -2.38 3.87 1.38
N ARG A 43 -1.89 2.82 2.07
CA ARG A 43 -2.39 1.45 1.94
C ARG A 43 -3.85 1.33 2.37
N GLY A 44 -4.22 2.01 3.46
CA GLY A 44 -5.59 2.13 3.94
C GLY A 44 -6.50 2.73 2.87
N VAL A 45 -6.09 3.83 2.20
CA VAL A 45 -6.86 4.44 1.10
C VAL A 45 -7.06 3.48 -0.08
N LEU A 46 -6.04 2.71 -0.45
CA LEU A 46 -6.13 1.69 -1.51
C LEU A 46 -7.04 0.50 -1.12
N LEU A 47 -6.91 0.02 0.12
CA LEU A 47 -7.63 -1.15 0.65
C LEU A 47 -9.06 -0.83 1.14
N ASN A 48 -9.37 0.46 1.39
CA ASN A 48 -10.67 0.93 1.92
C ASN A 48 -11.87 0.65 1.00
N ARG A 49 -11.66 0.04 -0.16
CA ARG A 49 -12.75 -0.36 -1.04
C ARG A 49 -13.39 -1.71 -0.64
N ARG A 50 -12.75 -2.60 0.13
CA ARG A 50 -13.27 -4.00 0.25
C ARG A 50 -13.16 -4.75 1.58
N SER A 51 -12.15 -4.55 2.44
CA SER A 51 -11.93 -5.50 3.57
C SER A 51 -11.80 -4.88 4.97
N GLY A 52 -11.00 -3.83 5.18
CA GLY A 52 -10.77 -3.26 6.53
C GLY A 52 -12.03 -2.70 7.19
N ILE A 53 -12.84 -1.96 6.41
CA ILE A 53 -14.13 -1.42 6.86
C ILE A 53 -15.06 -2.52 7.37
N ARG A 54 -15.05 -3.72 6.78
CA ARG A 54 -16.01 -4.78 7.13
C ARG A 54 -15.71 -5.42 8.48
N ALA A 55 -14.43 -5.53 8.85
CA ALA A 55 -14.04 -6.04 10.15
C ALA A 55 -14.30 -4.99 11.24
N ASP A 56 -13.84 -3.75 11.02
CA ASP A 56 -14.07 -2.63 11.97
C ASP A 56 -15.56 -2.38 12.21
N LEU A 57 -16.40 -2.62 11.19
CA LEU A 57 -17.84 -2.43 11.30
C LEU A 57 -18.51 -3.58 12.07
N ALA A 58 -18.04 -4.82 11.94
CA ALA A 58 -18.54 -5.93 12.75
C ALA A 58 -18.24 -5.70 14.24
N ASP A 59 -16.99 -5.33 14.57
CA ASP A 59 -16.60 -5.00 15.95
C ASP A 59 -17.37 -3.77 16.47
N LEU A 60 -17.70 -2.82 15.59
CA LEU A 60 -18.54 -1.68 15.94
C LEU A 60 -20.00 -2.08 16.16
N TYR A 61 -20.55 -2.99 15.35
CA TYR A 61 -21.91 -3.52 15.54
C TYR A 61 -22.04 -4.24 16.89
N ASP A 62 -21.01 -4.99 17.29
CA ASP A 62 -20.95 -5.64 18.61
C ASP A 62 -20.83 -4.64 19.76
N ALA A 63 -20.13 -3.51 19.54
CA ALA A 63 -19.93 -2.48 20.56
C ALA A 63 -21.12 -1.51 20.71
N ASP A 64 -21.69 -1.05 19.60
CA ASP A 64 -22.82 -0.11 19.53
C ASP A 64 -23.49 -0.14 18.13
N GLU A 65 -24.56 -0.93 18.01
CA GLU A 65 -25.34 -1.09 16.77
C GLU A 65 -25.92 0.24 16.25
N ASP A 66 -26.33 1.14 17.13
CA ASP A 66 -26.93 2.41 16.74
C ASP A 66 -25.90 3.36 16.09
N LEU A 67 -24.70 3.43 16.64
CA LEU A 67 -23.60 4.19 16.06
C LEU A 67 -23.12 3.56 14.74
N ALA A 68 -23.08 2.23 14.65
CA ALA A 68 -22.76 1.53 13.40
C ALA A 68 -23.72 1.91 12.28
N ARG A 69 -25.03 1.82 12.53
CA ARG A 69 -26.08 2.16 11.56
C ARG A 69 -26.03 3.65 11.18
N ARG A 70 -25.86 4.55 12.14
CA ARG A 70 -25.74 5.99 11.86
C ARG A 70 -24.52 6.29 10.99
N PHE A 71 -23.41 5.61 11.22
CA PHE A 71 -22.20 5.76 10.41
C PHE A 71 -22.44 5.31 8.96
N GLU A 72 -23.07 4.16 8.76
CA GLU A 72 -23.43 3.66 7.42
C GLU A 72 -24.40 4.59 6.70
N GLU A 73 -25.45 5.06 7.37
CA GLU A 73 -26.44 5.99 6.79
C GLU A 73 -25.80 7.28 6.28
N GLN A 74 -24.87 7.85 7.04
CA GLN A 74 -24.17 9.09 6.68
C GLN A 74 -23.21 8.86 5.51
N ARG A 75 -22.50 7.73 5.49
CA ARG A 75 -21.64 7.36 4.37
C ARG A 75 -22.43 7.13 3.09
N ASP A 76 -23.53 6.41 3.18
CA ASP A 76 -24.44 6.17 2.07
C ASP A 76 -25.02 7.48 1.52
N ALA A 77 -25.38 8.42 2.39
CA ALA A 77 -25.87 9.73 1.97
C ALA A 77 -24.81 10.53 1.22
N LEU A 78 -23.56 10.54 1.70
CA LEU A 78 -22.42 11.17 1.02
C LEU A 78 -22.12 10.49 -0.32
N ASP A 79 -22.10 9.16 -0.36
CA ASP A 79 -21.86 8.40 -1.59
C ASP A 79 -22.94 8.68 -2.65
N ARG A 80 -24.21 8.83 -2.25
CA ARG A 80 -25.30 9.21 -3.17
C ARG A 80 -25.15 10.62 -3.73
N LEU A 81 -24.58 11.57 -2.96
CA LEU A 81 -24.28 12.92 -3.46
C LEU A 81 -23.10 12.92 -4.45
N ASP A 82 -22.06 12.13 -4.16
CA ASP A 82 -20.91 11.99 -5.05
C ASP A 82 -21.24 11.20 -6.33
N HIS A 83 -22.19 10.27 -6.21
CA HIS A 83 -22.62 9.35 -7.26
C HIS A 83 -24.14 9.30 -7.37
N PRO A 84 -24.79 10.38 -7.85
CA PRO A 84 -26.23 10.36 -8.05
C PRO A 84 -26.61 9.25 -9.03
N PRO A 85 -27.75 8.55 -8.82
CA PRO A 85 -28.28 7.61 -9.79
C PRO A 85 -28.36 8.29 -11.17
N LEU A 86 -28.03 7.56 -12.24
CA LEU A 86 -28.08 8.11 -13.60
C LEU A 86 -29.47 8.73 -13.82
N PRO A 87 -29.57 10.05 -14.05
CA PRO A 87 -30.87 10.66 -14.29
C PRO A 87 -31.39 10.22 -15.66
N LEU A 88 -32.70 10.00 -15.77
CA LEU A 88 -33.38 10.15 -17.05
C LEU A 88 -33.11 11.57 -17.57
N PRO A 89 -32.96 11.78 -18.91
CA PRO A 89 -32.52 13.05 -19.45
C PRO A 89 -33.39 14.20 -18.95
N SER A 90 -32.79 15.07 -18.15
CA SER A 90 -33.41 16.21 -17.49
C SER A 90 -32.63 17.49 -17.85
N PRO A 91 -33.29 18.66 -17.88
CA PRO A 91 -32.66 19.93 -18.29
C PRO A 91 -31.45 20.31 -17.40
N PRO A 92 -30.54 21.17 -17.89
CA PRO A 92 -29.26 21.42 -17.25
C PRO A 92 -29.42 21.94 -15.80
N PRO A 93 -28.51 21.54 -14.89
CA PRO A 93 -28.60 21.92 -13.48
C PRO A 93 -28.44 23.43 -13.29
N GLN A 94 -29.36 24.03 -12.56
CA GLN A 94 -29.32 25.45 -12.17
C GLN A 94 -28.23 25.66 -11.11
N ALA A 95 -27.55 26.81 -11.13
CA ALA A 95 -26.45 27.15 -10.21
C ALA A 95 -26.84 27.07 -8.70
N GLU A 96 -28.11 27.25 -8.38
CA GLU A 96 -28.65 27.08 -7.01
C GLU A 96 -28.63 25.64 -6.50
N ALA A 97 -28.76 24.64 -7.39
CA ALA A 97 -28.67 23.23 -7.03
C ALA A 97 -27.26 22.88 -6.55
N GLY A 98 -26.23 23.42 -7.22
CA GLY A 98 -24.83 23.24 -6.81
C GLY A 98 -24.48 23.91 -5.47
N GLY A 99 -25.19 24.97 -5.07
CA GLY A 99 -25.04 25.60 -3.76
C GLY A 99 -25.64 24.75 -2.64
N ARG A 100 -26.89 24.28 -2.83
CA ARG A 100 -27.59 23.39 -1.89
C ARG A 100 -26.88 22.04 -1.71
N ASP A 101 -26.35 21.46 -2.79
CA ASP A 101 -25.60 20.20 -2.71
C ASP A 101 -24.28 20.37 -1.93
N ARG A 102 -23.62 21.52 -2.05
CA ARG A 102 -22.39 21.84 -1.28
C ARG A 102 -22.69 22.05 0.21
N GLU A 103 -23.77 22.75 0.53
CA GLU A 103 -24.22 22.94 1.92
C GLU A 103 -24.61 21.59 2.53
N ARG A 104 -25.44 20.81 1.84
CA ARG A 104 -25.84 19.48 2.28
C ARG A 104 -24.65 18.54 2.47
N ARG A 105 -23.66 18.60 1.59
CA ARG A 105 -22.40 17.85 1.74
C ARG A 105 -21.68 18.24 3.03
N ARG A 106 -21.50 19.54 3.29
CA ARG A 106 -20.83 20.03 4.50
C ARG A 106 -21.54 19.58 5.77
N ASP A 107 -22.87 19.60 5.77
CA ASP A 107 -23.66 19.14 6.91
C ASP A 107 -23.46 17.64 7.18
N LEU A 108 -23.52 16.81 6.13
CA LEU A 108 -23.29 15.36 6.25
C LEU A 108 -21.84 15.04 6.66
N GLU A 109 -20.85 15.77 6.14
CA GLU A 109 -19.45 15.63 6.56
C GLU A 109 -19.28 15.99 8.05
N ALA A 110 -19.93 17.06 8.53
CA ALA A 110 -19.91 17.45 9.94
C ALA A 110 -20.63 16.44 10.84
N GLU A 111 -21.77 15.90 10.40
CA GLU A 111 -22.50 14.84 11.12
C GLU A 111 -21.68 13.55 11.18
N LEU A 112 -21.04 13.17 10.08
CA LEU A 112 -20.14 12.02 10.02
C LEU A 112 -18.96 12.20 10.99
N ASP A 113 -18.35 13.39 11.04
CA ASP A 113 -17.27 13.69 11.98
C ASP A 113 -17.72 13.54 13.43
N ILE A 114 -18.95 13.97 13.77
CA ILE A 114 -19.52 13.77 15.11
C ILE A 114 -19.67 12.28 15.40
N VAL A 115 -20.24 11.51 14.49
CA VAL A 115 -20.44 10.06 14.64
C VAL A 115 -19.09 9.35 14.83
N VAL A 116 -18.09 9.66 14.00
CA VAL A 116 -16.74 9.10 14.11
C VAL A 116 -16.10 9.43 15.46
N ARG A 117 -16.29 10.64 16.00
CA ARG A 117 -15.81 10.97 17.35
C ARG A 117 -16.52 10.18 18.44
N MET A 118 -17.83 9.97 18.32
CA MET A 118 -18.60 9.15 19.27
C MET A 118 -18.11 7.70 19.25
N ILE A 119 -17.93 7.13 18.06
CA ILE A 119 -17.38 5.78 17.89
C ILE A 119 -16.01 5.67 18.55
N ARG A 120 -15.10 6.62 18.29
CA ARG A 120 -13.75 6.62 18.89
C ARG A 120 -13.73 6.78 20.42
N ALA A 121 -14.83 7.22 21.02
CA ALA A 121 -14.96 7.30 22.48
C ALA A 121 -15.39 5.96 23.11
N LEU A 122 -15.86 4.99 22.31
CA LEU A 122 -16.18 3.65 22.80
C LEU A 122 -14.90 2.91 23.22
N PRO A 123 -14.96 2.08 24.28
CA PRO A 123 -13.85 1.20 24.65
C PRO A 123 -13.42 0.33 23.46
N GLY A 124 -12.12 0.25 23.18
CA GLY A 124 -11.59 -0.54 22.06
C GLY A 124 -11.66 0.15 20.69
N GLN A 125 -12.47 1.19 20.49
CA GLN A 125 -12.71 1.81 19.17
C GLN A 125 -11.91 3.09 18.90
N HIS A 126 -10.96 3.44 19.77
CA HIS A 126 -10.11 4.64 19.65
C HIS A 126 -9.36 4.75 18.30
N GLY A 127 -9.10 3.62 17.65
CA GLY A 127 -8.48 3.52 16.33
C GLY A 127 -9.43 3.60 15.14
N PHE A 128 -10.76 3.70 15.33
CA PHE A 128 -11.74 3.62 14.24
C PHE A 128 -11.44 4.62 13.12
N LEU A 129 -11.30 4.12 11.88
CA LEU A 129 -10.87 4.88 10.68
C LEU A 129 -9.56 5.65 10.83
N ARG A 130 -8.65 5.22 11.71
CA ARG A 130 -7.28 5.72 11.78
C ARG A 130 -6.34 4.62 11.28
N PRO A 131 -5.21 4.98 10.65
CA PRO A 131 -4.14 4.02 10.47
C PRO A 131 -3.76 3.38 11.81
N PRO A 132 -3.38 2.10 11.83
CA PRO A 132 -2.86 1.47 13.03
C PRO A 132 -1.67 2.27 13.56
N SER A 133 -1.57 2.37 14.88
CA SER A 133 -0.47 3.08 15.53
C SER A 133 0.84 2.31 15.37
N VAL A 134 1.97 3.01 15.33
CA VAL A 134 3.30 2.36 15.26
C VAL A 134 3.49 1.33 16.38
N PRO A 135 3.13 1.61 17.66
CA PRO A 135 3.19 0.59 18.71
C PRO A 135 2.35 -0.66 18.41
N SER A 136 1.16 -0.50 17.82
CA SER A 136 0.33 -1.63 17.42
C SER A 136 0.97 -2.43 16.28
N LEU A 137 1.58 -1.77 15.30
CA LEU A 137 2.29 -2.43 14.20
C LEU A 137 3.52 -3.19 14.70
N LEU A 138 4.26 -2.61 15.65
CA LEU A 138 5.40 -3.27 16.28
C LEU A 138 4.99 -4.48 17.13
N ALA A 139 3.82 -4.44 17.78
CA ALA A 139 3.30 -5.58 18.52
C ALA A 139 3.10 -6.82 17.62
N GLU A 140 2.72 -6.62 16.36
CA GLU A 140 2.54 -7.71 15.38
C GLU A 140 3.88 -8.35 14.95
N ALA A 141 5.02 -7.68 15.16
CA ALA A 141 6.34 -8.22 14.85
C ALA A 141 6.74 -9.42 15.75
N VAL A 142 5.92 -9.76 16.75
CA VAL A 142 6.03 -11.01 17.52
C VAL A 142 5.94 -12.26 16.63
N HIS A 143 5.28 -12.15 15.47
CA HIS A 143 5.14 -13.22 14.47
C HIS A 143 6.28 -13.28 13.45
N GLY A 144 7.32 -12.46 13.64
CA GLY A 144 8.47 -12.34 12.75
C GLY A 144 8.66 -10.89 12.28
N PRO A 145 9.88 -10.54 11.83
CA PRO A 145 10.18 -9.20 11.35
C PRO A 145 9.32 -8.81 10.15
N VAL A 146 8.79 -7.59 10.18
CA VAL A 146 8.04 -6.99 9.07
C VAL A 146 8.92 -5.93 8.41
N VAL A 147 9.06 -6.03 7.10
CA VAL A 147 9.87 -5.12 6.29
C VAL A 147 8.97 -4.37 5.32
N VAL A 148 8.80 -3.07 5.56
CA VAL A 148 8.10 -2.17 4.63
C VAL A 148 9.11 -1.52 3.71
N VAL A 149 9.00 -1.74 2.40
CA VAL A 149 9.94 -1.16 1.43
C VAL A 149 9.25 0.00 0.70
N ASN A 150 9.75 1.21 0.91
CA ASN A 150 9.31 2.42 0.21
C ASN A 150 10.20 2.68 -1.01
N VAL A 151 9.57 2.81 -2.18
CA VAL A 151 10.23 3.21 -3.43
C VAL A 151 9.66 4.55 -3.87
N SER A 152 10.54 5.55 -3.99
CA SER A 152 10.19 6.89 -4.45
C SER A 152 11.36 7.48 -5.25
N GLY A 153 11.06 8.34 -6.21
CA GLY A 153 12.07 9.06 -6.99
C GLY A 153 12.93 10.00 -6.15
N TYR A 154 12.57 10.27 -4.89
CA TYR A 154 13.39 11.07 -3.97
C TYR A 154 14.40 10.24 -3.18
N ARG A 155 13.99 9.06 -2.71
CA ARG A 155 14.83 8.08 -2.01
C ARG A 155 14.09 6.76 -1.84
N CYS A 156 14.86 5.69 -1.72
CA CYS A 156 14.38 4.34 -1.46
C CYS A 156 14.87 3.87 -0.09
N ASP A 157 13.97 3.24 0.67
CA ASP A 157 14.27 2.80 2.04
C ASP A 157 13.47 1.56 2.41
N ALA A 158 14.04 0.74 3.28
CA ALA A 158 13.32 -0.27 4.03
C ALA A 158 13.13 0.16 5.49
N LEU A 159 11.92 0.00 6.00
CA LEU A 159 11.57 0.14 7.41
C LEU A 159 11.42 -1.25 8.01
N LEU A 160 12.26 -1.54 8.99
CA LEU A 160 12.32 -2.82 9.69
C LEU A 160 11.56 -2.67 11.00
N LEU A 161 10.48 -3.44 11.15
CA LEU A 161 9.69 -3.54 12.36
C LEU A 161 10.05 -4.87 13.03
N GLY A 162 10.66 -4.77 14.20
CA GLY A 162 11.07 -5.92 14.99
C GLY A 162 10.83 -5.71 16.49
N ALA A 163 11.20 -6.71 17.30
CA ALA A 163 11.12 -6.64 18.75
C ALA A 163 12.00 -5.50 19.35
N ASP A 164 13.00 -5.07 18.62
CA ASP A 164 13.91 -3.97 18.92
C ASP A 164 13.41 -2.60 18.46
N GLY A 165 12.23 -2.54 17.83
CA GLY A 165 11.56 -1.32 17.42
C GLY A 165 11.59 -1.07 15.91
N LEU A 166 11.57 0.22 15.53
CA LEU A 166 11.52 0.67 14.15
C LEU A 166 12.89 1.17 13.67
N ARG A 167 13.51 0.42 12.76
CA ARG A 167 14.79 0.77 12.12
C ARG A 167 14.59 1.14 10.65
N GLN A 168 15.50 1.94 10.13
CA GLN A 168 15.53 2.37 8.73
C GLN A 168 16.82 1.87 8.08
N VAL A 169 16.68 1.34 6.87
CA VAL A 169 17.78 0.92 6.01
C VAL A 169 17.67 1.68 4.69
N PRO A 170 18.56 2.65 4.42
CA PRO A 170 18.63 3.29 3.11
C PRO A 170 19.00 2.27 2.03
N LEU A 171 18.27 2.27 0.91
CA LEU A 171 18.54 1.40 -0.24
C LEU A 171 19.19 2.23 -1.35
N GLU A 172 20.43 2.65 -1.12
CA GLU A 172 21.11 3.67 -1.94
C GLU A 172 21.36 3.25 -3.39
N GLY A 173 21.47 1.95 -3.67
CA GLY A 173 21.63 1.43 -5.03
C GLY A 173 20.31 1.14 -5.75
N LEU A 174 19.15 1.30 -5.08
CA LEU A 174 17.85 1.07 -5.69
C LEU A 174 17.35 2.32 -6.42
N ASP A 175 17.40 2.28 -7.75
CA ASP A 175 16.83 3.30 -8.62
C ASP A 175 15.35 3.01 -8.92
N ALA A 176 14.48 3.98 -8.64
CA ALA A 176 13.03 3.82 -8.80
C ALA A 176 12.60 3.68 -10.28
N ASP A 177 13.27 4.38 -11.20
CA ASP A 177 12.94 4.35 -12.63
C ASP A 177 13.43 3.06 -13.29
N GLU A 178 14.58 2.54 -12.87
CA GLU A 178 15.07 1.22 -13.25
C GLU A 178 14.13 0.12 -12.78
N LEU A 179 13.69 0.20 -11.53
CA LEU A 179 12.78 -0.77 -10.96
C LEU A 179 11.41 -0.76 -11.65
N GLU A 180 10.87 0.42 -11.99
CA GLU A 180 9.61 0.54 -12.72
C GLU A 180 9.74 -0.05 -14.14
N ARG A 181 10.84 0.22 -14.85
CA ARG A 181 11.14 -0.39 -16.16
C ARG A 181 11.24 -1.91 -16.07
N ALA A 182 11.92 -2.45 -15.04
CA ALA A 182 12.01 -3.88 -14.82
C ALA A 182 10.62 -4.49 -14.56
N ALA A 183 9.82 -3.84 -13.71
CA ALA A 183 8.47 -4.28 -13.38
C ALA A 183 7.49 -4.26 -14.57
N ASP A 184 7.66 -3.34 -15.52
CA ASP A 184 6.81 -3.24 -16.71
C ASP A 184 6.98 -4.41 -17.67
N VAL A 185 8.20 -4.94 -17.79
CA VAL A 185 8.52 -6.03 -18.72
C VAL A 185 8.57 -7.41 -18.05
N PHE A 186 8.74 -7.48 -16.73
CA PHE A 186 8.96 -8.73 -16.00
C PHE A 186 7.90 -9.80 -16.28
N HIS A 187 6.62 -9.45 -16.22
CA HIS A 187 5.55 -10.43 -16.46
C HIS A 187 5.56 -10.94 -17.90
N ALA A 188 5.81 -10.07 -18.88
CA ALA A 188 5.91 -10.47 -20.28
C ALA A 188 7.11 -11.40 -20.49
N ASP A 189 8.25 -11.08 -19.89
CA ASP A 189 9.45 -11.93 -19.97
C ASP A 189 9.23 -13.30 -19.33
N VAL A 190 8.56 -13.39 -18.18
CA VAL A 190 8.19 -14.68 -17.56
C VAL A 190 7.27 -15.48 -18.49
N VAL A 191 6.28 -14.83 -19.11
CA VAL A 191 5.37 -15.51 -20.05
C VAL A 191 6.12 -16.03 -21.27
N THR A 192 7.02 -15.23 -21.85
CA THR A 192 7.85 -15.64 -22.99
C THR A 192 8.79 -16.78 -22.62
N ALA A 193 9.44 -16.72 -21.45
CA ALA A 193 10.36 -17.76 -20.98
C ALA A 193 9.68 -19.13 -20.77
N LEU A 194 8.37 -19.13 -20.48
CA LEU A 194 7.59 -20.34 -20.25
C LEU A 194 6.79 -20.79 -21.49
N ASP A 195 6.84 -20.05 -22.60
CA ASP A 195 6.07 -20.40 -23.80
C ASP A 195 6.80 -21.47 -24.63
N PRO A 196 6.27 -22.69 -24.75
CA PRO A 196 6.88 -23.74 -25.56
C PRO A 196 6.86 -23.45 -27.07
N ARG A 197 6.19 -22.38 -27.51
CA ARG A 197 6.10 -21.95 -28.92
C ARG A 197 7.06 -20.82 -29.26
N ALA A 198 7.69 -20.18 -28.28
CA ALA A 198 8.62 -19.07 -28.52
C ALA A 198 9.92 -19.57 -29.16
N ALA A 199 10.61 -18.71 -29.90
CA ALA A 199 11.92 -19.05 -30.44
C ALA A 199 12.95 -19.18 -29.30
N GLN A 200 13.93 -20.09 -29.44
CA GLN A 200 14.91 -20.33 -28.38
C GLN A 200 15.69 -19.06 -27.99
N ASP A 201 16.10 -18.26 -28.97
CA ASP A 201 16.82 -17.00 -28.72
C ASP A 201 15.95 -15.99 -27.92
N GLU A 202 14.62 -16.00 -28.13
CA GLU A 202 13.69 -15.15 -27.39
C GLU A 202 13.52 -15.63 -25.94
N VAL A 203 13.42 -16.95 -25.75
CA VAL A 203 13.36 -17.59 -24.43
C VAL A 203 14.63 -17.31 -23.63
N ASP A 204 15.81 -17.45 -24.25
CA ASP A 204 17.09 -17.21 -23.60
C ASP A 204 17.24 -15.73 -23.20
N ALA A 205 16.85 -14.81 -24.09
CA ALA A 205 16.86 -13.38 -23.79
C ALA A 205 15.87 -13.01 -22.67
N ALA A 206 14.68 -13.61 -22.64
CA ALA A 206 13.70 -13.41 -21.58
C ALA A 206 14.20 -13.95 -20.23
N ASN A 207 14.76 -15.17 -20.21
CA ASN A 207 15.37 -15.76 -19.02
C ASN A 207 16.51 -14.90 -18.46
N ALA A 208 17.35 -14.33 -19.33
CA ALA A 208 18.41 -13.42 -18.92
C ALA A 208 17.86 -12.16 -18.23
N ARG A 209 16.78 -11.56 -18.75
CA ARG A 209 16.12 -10.39 -18.14
C ARG A 209 15.42 -10.71 -16.82
N VAL A 210 14.75 -11.87 -16.74
CA VAL A 210 14.16 -12.37 -15.48
C VAL A 210 15.26 -12.54 -14.43
N THR A 211 16.36 -13.22 -14.79
CA THR A 211 17.50 -13.44 -13.88
C THR A 211 18.12 -12.13 -13.43
N ALA A 212 18.32 -11.18 -14.34
CA ALA A 212 18.83 -9.84 -14.00
C ALA A 212 17.90 -9.08 -13.05
N THR A 213 16.58 -9.24 -13.21
CA THR A 213 15.61 -8.63 -12.29
C THR A 213 15.67 -9.27 -10.90
N LEU A 214 15.77 -10.60 -10.80
CA LEU A 214 15.91 -11.29 -9.52
C LEU A 214 17.22 -10.94 -8.80
N ASP A 215 18.30 -10.77 -9.55
CA ASP A 215 19.60 -10.33 -9.03
C ASP A 215 19.57 -8.88 -8.55
N LEU A 216 18.91 -7.97 -9.28
CA LEU A 216 18.66 -6.60 -8.82
C LEU A 216 17.87 -6.59 -7.51
N LEU A 217 16.77 -7.35 -7.42
CA LEU A 217 15.99 -7.44 -6.18
C LEU A 217 16.82 -7.99 -5.02
N TRP A 218 17.74 -8.92 -5.30
CA TRP A 218 18.63 -9.45 -4.28
C TRP A 218 19.61 -8.39 -3.79
N ARG A 219 20.43 -7.84 -4.70
CA ARG A 219 21.51 -6.91 -4.36
C ARG A 219 21.01 -5.60 -3.76
N GLU A 220 19.93 -5.05 -4.30
CA GLU A 220 19.48 -3.70 -3.95
C GLU A 220 18.40 -3.69 -2.86
N VAL A 221 17.80 -4.84 -2.53
CA VAL A 221 16.71 -4.91 -1.53
C VAL A 221 16.91 -6.04 -0.53
N ALA A 222 16.95 -7.29 -0.98
CA ALA A 222 16.92 -8.43 -0.06
C ALA A 222 18.20 -8.53 0.79
N ASP A 223 19.38 -8.48 0.16
CA ASP A 223 20.68 -8.58 0.83
C ASP A 223 20.89 -7.50 1.90
N PRO A 224 20.74 -6.18 1.61
CA PRO A 224 20.93 -5.15 2.63
C PRO A 224 19.92 -5.24 3.78
N VAL A 225 18.68 -5.63 3.50
CA VAL A 225 17.65 -5.82 4.55
C VAL A 225 17.97 -7.02 5.42
N LEU A 226 18.31 -8.17 4.82
CA LEU A 226 18.61 -9.39 5.55
C LEU A 226 19.89 -9.26 6.39
N ALA A 227 20.89 -8.55 5.86
CA ALA A 227 22.10 -8.19 6.60
C ALA A 227 21.77 -7.39 7.86
N GLU A 228 20.89 -6.39 7.77
CA GLU A 228 20.51 -5.55 8.92
C GLU A 228 19.56 -6.23 9.90
N LEU A 229 18.68 -7.12 9.40
CA LEU A 229 17.89 -8.00 10.26
C LEU A 229 18.76 -8.96 11.07
N ARG A 230 20.02 -9.17 10.64
CA ARG A 230 20.92 -10.19 11.17
C ARG A 230 20.23 -11.56 11.19
N ALA A 231 19.48 -11.84 10.13
CA ALA A 231 18.79 -13.12 9.97
C ALA A 231 19.85 -14.22 9.74
N THR A 232 20.44 -14.69 10.83
CA THR A 232 21.44 -15.76 10.84
C THR A 232 20.81 -17.15 10.81
N ASP A 233 19.53 -17.24 11.16
CA ASP A 233 18.75 -18.47 11.07
C ASP A 233 18.02 -18.51 9.72
N PRO A 234 18.34 -19.50 8.85
CA PRO A 234 17.68 -19.71 7.56
C PRO A 234 16.16 -19.89 7.66
N ASP A 235 15.65 -20.32 8.82
CA ASP A 235 14.22 -20.54 9.05
C ASP A 235 13.48 -19.27 9.52
N THR A 236 14.18 -18.13 9.65
CA THR A 236 13.56 -16.86 10.04
C THR A 236 12.59 -16.40 8.95
N ARG A 237 11.30 -16.47 9.25
CA ARG A 237 10.25 -15.94 8.37
C ARG A 237 10.25 -14.41 8.38
N VAL A 238 10.46 -13.81 7.21
CA VAL A 238 10.36 -12.36 6.99
C VAL A 238 9.05 -12.02 6.27
N TRP A 239 8.38 -10.95 6.73
CA TRP A 239 7.16 -10.44 6.11
C TRP A 239 7.46 -9.20 5.26
N TRP A 240 7.39 -9.35 3.94
CA TRP A 240 7.63 -8.26 3.00
C TRP A 240 6.33 -7.47 2.74
N VAL A 241 6.41 -6.15 2.93
CA VAL A 241 5.35 -5.19 2.59
C VAL A 241 5.91 -4.24 1.52
N PRO A 242 5.87 -4.64 0.24
CA PRO A 242 6.35 -3.81 -0.86
C PRO A 242 5.42 -2.62 -1.12
N THR A 243 5.96 -1.59 -1.77
CA THR A 243 5.20 -0.47 -2.31
C THR A 243 5.60 -0.21 -3.78
N GLY A 244 4.77 0.52 -4.52
CA GLY A 244 5.06 0.93 -5.90
C GLY A 244 5.38 -0.25 -6.83
N ALA A 245 6.46 -0.12 -7.59
CA ALA A 245 6.94 -1.12 -8.55
C ALA A 245 7.17 -2.51 -7.93
N LEU A 246 7.60 -2.57 -6.66
CA LEU A 246 7.89 -3.83 -5.97
C LEU A 246 6.65 -4.71 -5.79
N CYS A 247 5.44 -4.14 -5.81
CA CYS A 247 4.20 -4.91 -5.76
C CYS A 247 4.00 -5.81 -7.00
N ARG A 248 4.76 -5.57 -8.08
CA ARG A 248 4.71 -6.34 -9.34
C ARG A 248 5.90 -7.29 -9.51
N LEU A 249 6.80 -7.32 -8.54
CA LEU A 249 8.06 -8.06 -8.61
C LEU A 249 8.14 -9.09 -7.48
N PRO A 250 8.71 -10.28 -7.73
CA PRO A 250 8.73 -11.36 -6.75
C PRO A 250 9.92 -11.20 -5.79
N LEU A 251 9.81 -10.29 -4.81
CA LEU A 251 10.85 -10.12 -3.77
C LEU A 251 11.20 -11.42 -3.04
N HIS A 252 10.23 -12.31 -2.84
CA HIS A 252 10.43 -13.62 -2.21
C HIS A 252 11.29 -14.59 -3.05
N ALA A 253 11.47 -14.31 -4.34
CA ALA A 253 12.29 -15.10 -5.26
C ALA A 253 13.61 -14.39 -5.62
N ALA A 254 13.92 -13.26 -4.97
CA ALA A 254 15.17 -12.55 -5.15
C ALA A 254 16.35 -13.50 -4.89
N THR A 255 17.29 -13.55 -5.83
CA THR A 255 18.49 -14.39 -5.73
C THR A 255 19.62 -13.75 -6.52
N ALA A 256 20.85 -13.85 -6.00
CA ALA A 256 22.03 -13.40 -6.72
C ALA A 256 22.21 -14.19 -8.02
N ALA A 257 22.63 -13.50 -9.09
CA ALA A 257 23.07 -14.12 -10.32
C ALA A 257 24.47 -14.72 -10.12
N GLY A 258 24.55 -15.97 -9.68
CA GLY A 258 25.81 -16.69 -9.52
C GLY A 258 25.72 -17.81 -8.48
N PRO A 259 26.73 -18.70 -8.39
CA PRO A 259 26.74 -19.70 -7.34
C PRO A 259 26.78 -19.00 -5.98
N LEU A 260 25.84 -19.35 -5.10
CA LEU A 260 25.84 -18.93 -3.70
C LEU A 260 27.25 -19.11 -3.12
N PRO A 261 27.81 -18.12 -2.40
CA PRO A 261 29.08 -18.30 -1.71
C PRO A 261 28.92 -19.44 -0.69
N GLY A 262 29.36 -20.64 -1.06
CA GLY A 262 29.25 -21.86 -0.24
C GLY A 262 28.79 -23.13 -0.96
N SER A 263 28.30 -23.06 -2.21
CA SER A 263 27.98 -24.28 -2.96
C SER A 263 29.20 -24.79 -3.71
N THR A 264 30.06 -25.57 -3.05
CA THR A 264 31.04 -26.41 -3.74
C THR A 264 30.34 -27.61 -4.38
N ALA A 265 30.74 -27.91 -5.61
CA ALA A 265 30.36 -29.09 -6.39
C ALA A 265 30.62 -30.42 -5.67
#